data_AF-A0A2Z2K7C9-F1
#
_entry.id   AF-A0A2Z2K7C9-F1
#
_cell.length_a   1.000
_cell.length_b   1.000
_cell.length_c   1.000
_cell.angle_alpha   90.00
_cell.angle_beta   90.00
_cell.angle_gamma   90.00
#
_symmetry.space_group_name_H-M   'P 1'
#
loop_
_entity.id
_entity.type
_entity.pdbx_description
1 polymer ?
#
loop_
_entity_poly.entity_id
_entity_poly.type
_entity_poly.pdbx_seq_one_letter_code
_entity_poly.pdbx_strand_id
1 'polypeptide(L)'
;MSMTPERVEEIKRDAHDGYEHSGAAITNEELRELLAALEEAQQQIKDIKKDKRKILAVHDEQCARSSEYYNELIFVKGHNARLLMNNQDLQRQLNTANECAALARREYLVQCQTNGDIRRELAEAQQQLAEEKKWRAVEHEVAGGYHRELVEAQQTIARLESENRRLGSLVPIVSMATELMSWRDPGGGKGQAEALQLIYRWALENPSPEYAMAKGNKEEACCSNPNVQTVNNDLVTNTTVCINCGRLYREGSDKS
;
A
#
# COMPACT_ATOMS: atom_id res chain seq x y z
N MET A 1 69.40 -25.19 -57.95
CA MET A 1 70.34 -24.75 -59.01
C MET A 1 70.35 -25.81 -60.09
N SER A 2 69.68 -25.57 -61.21
CA SER A 2 69.60 -26.50 -62.35
C SER A 2 70.85 -26.37 -63.23
N MET A 3 71.51 -27.48 -63.54
CA MET A 3 72.62 -27.52 -64.52
C MET A 3 72.10 -27.12 -65.90
N THR A 4 72.84 -26.27 -66.60
CA THR A 4 72.54 -25.88 -67.98
C THR A 4 73.07 -26.92 -68.96
N PRO A 5 72.41 -27.13 -70.13
CA PRO A 5 72.81 -28.12 -71.12
C PRO A 5 74.24 -27.92 -71.64
N GLU A 6 74.75 -26.68 -71.75
CA GLU A 6 76.12 -26.44 -72.21
C GLU A 6 77.16 -26.99 -71.22
N ARG A 7 76.89 -26.89 -69.92
CA ARG A 7 77.80 -27.39 -68.87
C ARG A 7 77.87 -28.91 -68.85
N VAL A 8 76.80 -29.59 -69.27
CA VAL A 8 76.77 -31.05 -69.39
C VAL A 8 77.61 -31.52 -70.59
N GLU A 9 77.61 -30.78 -71.70
CA GLU A 9 78.43 -31.09 -72.88
C GLU A 9 79.91 -30.72 -72.70
N GLU A 10 80.24 -29.72 -71.88
CA GLU A 10 81.62 -29.38 -71.50
C GLU A 10 82.24 -30.50 -70.64
N ILE A 11 81.53 -30.99 -69.63
CA ILE A 11 81.99 -32.11 -68.78
C ILE A 11 82.18 -33.40 -69.59
N LYS A 12 81.35 -33.64 -70.61
CA LYS A 12 81.52 -34.81 -71.50
C LYS A 12 82.76 -34.72 -72.38
N ARG A 13 83.15 -33.51 -72.81
CA ARG A 13 84.39 -33.30 -73.58
C ARG A 13 85.62 -33.48 -72.71
N ASP A 14 85.62 -32.94 -71.50
CA ASP A 14 86.73 -33.10 -70.55
C ASP A 14 86.93 -34.56 -70.12
N ALA A 15 85.86 -35.38 -70.14
CA ALA A 15 85.95 -36.81 -69.88
C ALA A 15 86.57 -37.63 -71.03
N HIS A 16 86.70 -37.07 -72.25
CA HIS A 16 87.22 -37.78 -73.42
C HIS A 16 88.67 -37.41 -73.78
N ASP A 17 89.19 -36.25 -73.39
CA ASP A 17 90.56 -35.81 -73.73
C ASP A 17 91.66 -36.25 -72.74
N GLY A 18 91.32 -37.03 -71.71
CA GLY A 18 92.26 -37.49 -70.67
C GLY A 18 92.80 -38.93 -70.83
N TYR A 19 92.67 -39.56 -72.01
CA TYR A 19 92.93 -41.00 -72.20
C TYR A 19 94.22 -41.29 -73.00
N GLU A 20 95.35 -40.66 -72.64
CA GLU A 20 96.66 -41.09 -73.14
C GLU A 20 97.67 -41.26 -71.99
N HIS A 21 98.26 -42.46 -71.94
CA HIS A 21 99.42 -42.89 -71.14
C HIS A 21 99.25 -43.14 -69.63
N SER A 22 98.84 -44.37 -69.28
CA SER A 22 99.78 -45.34 -68.67
C SER A 22 99.16 -46.75 -68.67
N GLY A 23 99.65 -47.60 -69.56
CA GLY A 23 99.38 -49.04 -69.55
C GLY A 23 100.15 -49.73 -68.43
N ALA A 24 99.77 -49.48 -67.17
CA ALA A 24 100.00 -50.45 -66.13
C ALA A 24 99.07 -51.63 -66.45
N ALA A 25 99.63 -52.75 -66.88
CA ALA A 25 98.86 -53.97 -67.08
C ALA A 25 98.26 -54.35 -65.72
N ILE A 26 96.97 -54.01 -65.53
CA ILE A 26 96.19 -54.38 -64.35
C ILE A 26 96.38 -55.87 -64.19
N THR A 27 97.07 -56.25 -63.13
CA THR A 27 97.28 -57.65 -62.80
C THR A 27 95.91 -58.27 -62.51
N ASN A 28 95.73 -59.56 -62.80
CA ASN A 28 94.46 -60.24 -62.49
C ASN A 28 94.05 -60.11 -61.00
N GLU A 29 95.00 -59.80 -60.13
CA GLU A 29 94.79 -59.54 -58.70
C GLU A 29 94.14 -58.16 -58.47
N GLU A 30 94.68 -57.08 -59.05
CA GLU A 30 94.12 -55.73 -58.98
C GLU A 30 92.69 -55.66 -59.57
N LEU A 31 92.41 -56.45 -60.63
CA LEU A 31 91.06 -56.56 -61.20
C LEU A 31 90.09 -57.24 -60.22
N ARG A 32 90.54 -58.27 -59.48
CA ARG A 32 89.73 -58.93 -58.45
C ARG A 32 89.44 -58.00 -57.27
N GLU A 33 90.43 -57.23 -56.83
CA GLU A 33 90.26 -56.22 -55.78
C GLU A 33 89.26 -55.13 -56.18
N LEU A 34 89.33 -54.63 -57.42
CA LEU A 34 88.36 -53.65 -57.94
C LEU A 34 86.93 -54.22 -58.03
N LEU A 35 86.77 -55.49 -58.43
CA LEU A 35 85.46 -56.14 -58.46
C LEU A 35 84.89 -56.35 -57.05
N ALA A 36 85.71 -56.77 -56.09
CA ALA A 36 85.31 -56.90 -54.69
C ALA A 36 84.92 -55.55 -54.09
N ALA A 37 85.70 -54.49 -54.35
CA ALA A 37 85.38 -53.12 -53.91
C ALA A 37 84.08 -52.60 -54.56
N LEU A 38 83.81 -52.95 -55.82
CA LEU A 38 82.56 -52.60 -56.49
C LEU A 38 81.36 -53.33 -55.88
N GLU A 39 81.47 -54.63 -55.59
CA GLU A 39 80.43 -55.40 -54.89
C GLU A 39 80.17 -54.84 -53.48
N GLU A 40 81.23 -54.49 -52.74
CA GLU A 40 81.12 -53.87 -51.43
C GLU A 40 80.43 -52.49 -51.52
N ALA A 41 80.83 -51.64 -52.48
CA ALA A 41 80.19 -50.35 -52.72
C ALA A 41 78.70 -50.52 -53.11
N GLN A 42 78.37 -51.52 -53.94
CA GLN A 42 76.98 -51.82 -54.30
C GLN A 42 76.16 -52.28 -53.09
N GLN A 43 76.76 -53.08 -52.20
CA GLN A 43 76.13 -53.52 -50.97
C GLN A 43 75.91 -52.35 -49.99
N GLN A 44 76.92 -51.49 -49.81
CA GLN A 44 76.81 -50.25 -49.02
C GLN A 44 75.70 -49.34 -49.57
N ILE A 45 75.57 -49.18 -50.90
CA ILE A 45 74.47 -48.42 -51.50
C ILE A 45 73.11 -49.04 -51.18
N LYS A 46 72.98 -50.37 -51.17
CA LYS A 46 71.73 -51.05 -50.78
C LYS A 46 71.40 -50.78 -49.31
N ASP A 47 72.39 -50.83 -48.43
CA ASP A 47 72.22 -50.60 -47.00
C ASP A 47 71.87 -49.13 -46.71
N ILE A 48 72.54 -48.18 -47.36
CA ILE A 48 72.19 -46.74 -47.30
C ILE A 48 70.76 -46.51 -47.78
N LYS A 49 70.33 -47.13 -48.89
CA LYS A 49 68.93 -47.04 -49.37
C LYS A 49 67.94 -47.64 -48.37
N LYS A 50 68.31 -48.71 -47.68
CA LYS A 50 67.49 -49.33 -46.64
C LYS A 50 67.38 -48.41 -45.42
N ASP A 51 68.48 -47.83 -44.96
CA ASP A 51 68.48 -46.93 -43.82
C ASP A 51 67.80 -45.61 -44.12
N LYS A 52 67.95 -45.06 -45.33
CA LYS A 52 67.15 -43.92 -45.79
C LYS A 52 65.65 -44.17 -45.66
N ARG A 53 65.17 -45.36 -46.03
CA ARG A 53 63.75 -45.73 -45.89
C ARG A 53 63.32 -45.81 -44.43
N LYS A 54 64.16 -46.35 -43.54
CA LYS A 54 63.88 -46.36 -42.09
C LYS A 54 63.80 -44.95 -41.51
N ILE A 55 64.74 -44.07 -41.90
CA ILE A 55 64.76 -42.68 -41.44
C ILE A 55 63.49 -41.95 -41.91
N LEU A 56 63.08 -42.13 -43.17
CA LEU A 56 61.83 -41.54 -43.67
C LEU A 56 60.60 -42.07 -42.94
N ALA A 57 60.52 -43.38 -42.67
CA ALA A 57 59.42 -43.95 -41.90
C ALA A 57 59.32 -43.36 -40.49
N VAL A 58 60.46 -43.20 -39.79
CA VAL A 58 60.52 -42.56 -38.47
C VAL A 58 60.12 -41.08 -38.56
N HIS A 59 60.59 -40.37 -39.59
CA HIS A 59 60.21 -38.97 -39.82
C HIS A 59 58.70 -38.82 -40.02
N ASP A 60 58.10 -39.65 -40.88
CA ASP A 60 56.67 -39.62 -41.16
C ASP A 60 55.84 -39.95 -39.90
N GLU A 61 56.29 -40.92 -39.10
CA GLU A 61 55.68 -41.23 -37.81
C GLU A 61 55.78 -40.05 -36.82
N GLN A 62 56.94 -39.39 -36.74
CA GLN A 62 57.09 -38.20 -35.89
C GLN A 62 56.26 -37.02 -36.38
N CYS A 63 56.14 -36.81 -37.69
CA CYS A 63 55.22 -35.84 -38.27
C CYS A 63 53.76 -36.14 -37.93
N ALA A 64 53.33 -37.41 -37.99
CA ALA A 64 51.98 -37.80 -37.60
C ALA A 64 51.73 -37.55 -36.10
N ARG A 65 52.62 -38.03 -35.23
CA ARG A 65 52.50 -37.84 -33.77
C ARG A 65 52.52 -36.38 -33.34
N SER A 66 53.38 -35.56 -33.96
CA SER A 66 53.42 -34.13 -33.68
C SER A 66 52.14 -33.43 -34.16
N SER A 67 51.59 -33.83 -35.31
CA SER A 67 50.31 -33.31 -35.79
C SER A 67 49.16 -33.63 -34.81
N GLU A 68 49.07 -34.87 -34.32
CA GLU A 68 48.09 -35.27 -33.31
C GLU A 68 48.21 -34.44 -32.03
N TYR A 69 49.43 -34.27 -31.52
CA TYR A 69 49.70 -33.47 -30.33
C TYR A 69 49.26 -32.00 -30.49
N TYR A 70 49.57 -31.36 -31.64
CA TYR A 70 49.12 -29.99 -31.88
C TYR A 70 47.59 -29.89 -32.02
N ASN A 71 46.95 -30.88 -32.64
CA ASN A 71 45.50 -30.92 -32.74
C ASN A 71 44.83 -31.01 -31.36
N GLU A 72 45.35 -31.85 -30.47
CA GLU A 72 44.88 -31.95 -29.08
C GLU A 72 45.07 -30.64 -28.32
N LEU A 73 46.24 -30.00 -28.45
CA LEU A 73 46.50 -28.71 -27.82
C LEU A 73 45.54 -27.62 -28.30
N ILE A 74 45.24 -27.57 -29.60
CA ILE A 74 44.27 -26.63 -30.17
C ILE A 74 42.87 -26.89 -29.58
N PHE A 75 42.47 -28.16 -29.48
CA PHE A 75 41.19 -28.54 -28.89
C PHE A 75 41.08 -28.12 -27.41
N VAL A 76 42.08 -28.47 -26.60
CA VAL A 76 42.13 -28.11 -25.17
C VAL A 76 42.14 -26.60 -24.98
N LYS A 77 42.91 -25.86 -25.78
CA LYS A 77 42.92 -24.39 -25.74
C LYS A 77 41.55 -23.80 -26.07
N GLY A 78 40.87 -24.34 -27.09
CA GLY A 78 39.51 -23.93 -27.45
C GLY A 78 38.47 -24.28 -26.38
N HIS A 79 38.63 -25.40 -25.67
CA HIS A 79 37.77 -25.78 -24.55
C HIS A 79 37.99 -24.84 -23.34
N ASN A 80 39.25 -24.59 -22.97
CA ASN A 80 39.59 -23.68 -21.87
C ASN A 80 39.12 -22.25 -22.14
N ALA A 81 39.24 -21.76 -23.38
CA ALA A 81 38.72 -20.45 -23.74
C ALA A 81 37.19 -20.35 -23.54
N ARG A 82 36.44 -21.40 -23.91
CA ARG A 82 34.99 -21.47 -23.67
C ARG A 82 34.66 -21.49 -22.17
N LEU A 83 35.37 -22.28 -21.37
CA LEU A 83 35.19 -22.31 -19.92
C LEU A 83 35.46 -20.95 -19.27
N LEU A 84 36.51 -20.25 -19.72
CA LEU A 84 36.82 -18.90 -19.24
C LEU A 84 35.71 -17.90 -19.56
N MET A 85 35.16 -17.93 -20.79
CA MET A 85 34.02 -17.08 -21.16
C MET A 85 32.79 -17.39 -20.30
N ASN A 86 32.45 -18.68 -20.14
CA ASN A 86 31.32 -19.10 -19.29
C ASN A 86 31.49 -18.65 -17.84
N ASN A 87 32.68 -18.78 -17.26
CA ASN A 87 32.96 -18.32 -15.91
C ASN A 87 32.80 -16.79 -15.77
N GLN A 88 33.24 -16.02 -16.77
CA GLN A 88 33.04 -14.57 -16.78
C GLN A 88 31.56 -14.19 -16.85
N ASP A 89 30.77 -14.88 -17.68
CA ASP A 89 29.35 -14.64 -17.80
C ASP A 89 28.59 -15.02 -16.52
N LEU A 90 28.92 -16.15 -15.90
CA LEU A 90 28.38 -16.54 -14.59
C LEU A 90 28.72 -15.51 -13.52
N GLN A 91 29.95 -14.98 -13.51
CA GLN A 91 30.34 -13.94 -12.56
C GLN A 91 29.54 -12.64 -12.77
N ARG A 92 29.28 -12.26 -14.02
CA ARG A 92 28.41 -11.11 -14.34
C ARG A 92 26.98 -11.35 -13.83
N GLN A 93 26.41 -12.51 -14.12
CA GLN A 93 25.07 -12.88 -13.65
C GLN A 93 24.96 -12.85 -12.13
N LEU A 94 25.97 -13.38 -11.43
CA LEU A 94 26.03 -13.35 -9.97
C LEU A 94 26.08 -11.92 -9.42
N ASN A 95 26.88 -11.05 -10.03
CA ASN A 95 26.97 -9.64 -9.63
C ASN A 95 25.62 -8.93 -9.84
N THR A 96 24.98 -9.12 -10.98
CA THR A 96 23.65 -8.55 -11.26
C THR A 96 22.60 -9.07 -10.27
N ALA A 97 22.60 -10.37 -9.96
CA ALA A 97 21.69 -10.95 -8.98
C ALA A 97 21.88 -10.34 -7.58
N ASN A 98 23.14 -10.10 -7.17
CA ASN A 98 23.47 -9.47 -5.90
C ASN A 98 23.01 -8.00 -5.84
N GLU A 99 23.15 -7.25 -6.93
CA GLU A 99 22.67 -5.88 -7.06
C GLU A 99 21.13 -5.82 -6.96
N CYS A 100 20.43 -6.69 -7.69
CA CYS A 100 18.97 -6.81 -7.61
C CYS A 100 18.51 -7.15 -6.18
N ALA A 101 19.18 -8.09 -5.51
CA ALA A 101 18.87 -8.43 -4.13
C ALA A 101 19.13 -7.27 -3.16
N ALA A 102 20.16 -6.46 -3.40
CA ALA A 102 20.44 -5.27 -2.60
C ALA A 102 19.37 -4.18 -2.79
N LEU A 103 18.90 -3.97 -4.02
CA LEU A 103 17.80 -3.05 -4.32
C LEU A 103 16.50 -3.48 -3.65
N ALA A 104 16.13 -4.75 -3.78
CA ALA A 104 14.92 -5.29 -3.14
C ALA A 104 14.95 -5.14 -1.61
N ARG A 105 16.12 -5.32 -0.97
CA ARG A 105 16.28 -5.07 0.47
C ARG A 105 16.08 -3.60 0.83
N ARG A 106 16.58 -2.67 0.02
CA ARG A 106 16.38 -1.22 0.25
C ARG A 106 14.91 -0.83 0.10
N GLU A 107 14.24 -1.29 -0.94
CA GLU A 107 12.81 -1.06 -1.16
C GLU A 107 11.97 -1.59 0.01
N TYR A 108 12.26 -2.80 0.47
CA TYR A 108 11.59 -3.38 1.63
C TYR A 108 11.77 -2.54 2.90
N LEU A 109 12.97 -2.00 3.14
CA LEU A 109 13.23 -1.13 4.30
C LEU A 109 12.45 0.18 4.22
N VAL A 110 12.42 0.82 3.04
CA VAL A 110 11.62 2.03 2.81
C VAL A 110 10.14 1.72 3.05
N GLN A 111 9.63 0.62 2.51
CA GLN A 111 8.25 0.19 2.73
C GLN A 111 7.93 -0.04 4.21
N CYS A 112 8.84 -0.67 4.97
CA CYS A 112 8.68 -0.85 6.41
C CYS A 112 8.61 0.48 7.16
N GLN A 113 9.46 1.45 6.81
CA GLN A 113 9.47 2.78 7.41
C GLN A 113 8.15 3.50 7.12
N THR A 114 7.74 3.56 5.85
CA THR A 114 6.48 4.19 5.44
C THR A 114 5.27 3.55 6.12
N ASN A 115 5.22 2.22 6.22
CA ASN A 115 4.15 1.54 6.95
C ASN A 115 4.17 1.87 8.46
N GLY A 116 5.35 2.08 9.04
CA GLY A 116 5.50 2.52 10.42
C GLY A 116 4.94 3.92 10.65
N ASP A 117 5.23 4.86 9.74
CA ASP A 117 4.75 6.23 9.81
C ASP A 117 3.23 6.30 9.60
N ILE A 118 2.69 5.60 8.60
CA ILE A 118 1.23 5.51 8.37
C ILE A 118 0.50 4.98 9.61
N ARG A 119 1.06 3.98 10.29
CA ARG A 119 0.46 3.44 11.53
C ARG A 119 0.46 4.46 12.66
N ARG A 120 1.49 5.31 12.75
CA ARG A 120 1.57 6.38 13.75
C ARG A 120 0.53 7.46 13.47
N GLU A 121 0.45 7.93 12.23
CA GLU A 121 -0.57 8.91 11.79
C GLU A 121 -1.99 8.39 12.02
N LEU A 122 -2.23 7.10 11.72
CA LEU A 122 -3.53 6.47 11.97
C LEU A 122 -3.89 6.47 13.47
N ALA A 123 -2.93 6.18 14.35
CA ALA A 123 -3.15 6.20 15.79
C ALA A 123 -3.46 7.61 16.31
N GLU A 124 -2.74 8.62 15.81
CA GLU A 124 -2.98 10.03 16.14
C GLU A 124 -4.37 10.48 15.67
N ALA A 125 -4.76 10.15 14.44
CA ALA A 125 -6.09 10.45 13.91
C ALA A 125 -7.21 9.76 14.71
N GLN A 126 -7.01 8.52 15.14
CA GLN A 126 -7.96 7.81 16.00
C GLN A 126 -8.11 8.48 17.37
N GLN A 127 -7.01 8.97 17.94
CA GLN A 127 -7.04 9.73 19.19
C GLN A 127 -7.82 11.05 19.03
N GLN A 128 -7.53 11.81 17.96
CA GLN A 128 -8.24 13.05 17.66
C GLN A 128 -9.75 12.83 17.48
N LEU A 129 -10.15 11.77 16.77
CA LEU A 129 -11.55 11.41 16.60
C LEU A 129 -12.22 11.06 17.94
N ALA A 130 -11.50 10.37 18.83
CA ALA A 130 -12.02 10.06 20.16
C ALA A 130 -12.20 11.31 21.03
N GLU A 131 -11.29 12.27 20.93
CA GLU A 131 -11.39 13.57 21.61
C GLU A 131 -12.55 14.40 21.04
N GLU A 132 -12.70 14.46 19.72
CA GLU A 132 -13.82 15.15 19.07
C GLU A 132 -15.18 14.59 19.48
N LYS A 133 -15.30 13.25 19.56
CA LYS A 133 -16.53 12.60 20.04
C LYS A 133 -16.88 13.00 21.47
N LYS A 134 -15.88 13.20 22.34
CA LYS A 134 -16.11 13.68 23.71
C LYS A 134 -16.63 15.12 23.69
N TRP A 135 -16.04 15.99 22.88
CA TRP A 135 -16.49 17.38 22.76
C TRP A 135 -17.92 17.48 22.21
N ARG A 136 -18.26 16.71 21.17
CA ARG A 136 -19.63 16.67 20.64
C ARG A 136 -20.64 16.20 21.69
N ALA A 137 -20.27 15.25 22.56
CA ALA A 137 -21.15 14.81 23.64
C ALA A 137 -21.43 15.93 24.65
N VAL A 138 -20.40 16.72 25.00
CA VAL A 138 -20.55 17.91 25.86
C VAL A 138 -21.42 18.96 25.20
N GLU A 139 -21.23 19.24 23.90
CA GLU A 139 -22.07 20.18 23.16
C GLU A 139 -23.54 19.77 23.16
N HIS A 140 -23.83 18.47 22.96
CA HIS A 140 -25.19 17.95 23.05
C HIS A 140 -25.80 18.09 24.46
N GLU A 141 -25.02 17.86 25.51
CA GLU A 141 -25.48 18.04 26.89
C GLU A 141 -25.80 19.52 27.18
N VAL A 142 -24.93 20.43 26.76
CA VAL A 142 -25.11 21.88 26.90
C VAL A 142 -26.34 22.35 26.12
N ALA A 143 -26.50 21.93 24.86
CA ALA A 143 -27.67 22.25 24.05
C ALA A 143 -28.97 21.72 24.69
N GLY A 144 -28.92 20.51 25.27
CA GLY A 144 -30.02 19.95 26.04
C GLY A 144 -30.37 20.76 27.28
N GLY A 145 -29.36 21.33 27.96
CA GLY A 145 -29.54 22.27 29.07
C GLY A 145 -30.30 23.53 28.64
N TYR A 146 -29.81 24.23 27.61
CA TYR A 146 -30.48 25.42 27.09
C TYR A 146 -31.90 25.15 26.59
N HIS A 147 -32.14 23.99 25.98
CA HIS A 147 -33.50 23.62 25.55
C HIS A 147 -34.47 23.49 26.73
N ARG A 148 -34.04 22.87 27.85
CA ARG A 148 -34.86 22.77 29.07
C ARG A 148 -35.17 24.15 29.64
N GLU A 149 -34.15 25.00 29.80
CA GLU A 149 -34.33 26.37 30.30
C GLU A 149 -35.28 27.19 29.42
N LEU A 150 -35.18 27.05 28.09
CA LEU A 150 -36.08 27.70 27.15
C LEU A 150 -37.53 27.23 27.33
N VAL A 151 -37.75 25.93 27.49
CA VAL A 151 -39.09 25.36 27.73
C VAL A 151 -39.66 25.88 29.06
N GLU A 152 -38.87 25.89 30.14
CA GLU A 152 -39.29 26.42 31.44
C GLU A 152 -39.63 27.92 31.37
N ALA A 153 -38.83 28.70 30.63
CA ALA A 153 -39.10 30.12 30.40
C ALA A 153 -40.38 30.32 29.59
N GLN A 154 -40.61 29.55 28.53
CA GLN A 154 -41.83 29.59 27.73
C GLN A 154 -43.07 29.25 28.56
N GLN A 155 -42.99 28.22 29.40
CA GLN A 155 -44.07 27.86 30.33
C GLN A 155 -44.35 28.99 31.33
N THR A 156 -43.30 29.62 31.85
CA THR A 156 -43.43 30.76 32.77
C THR A 156 -44.09 31.96 32.10
N ILE A 157 -43.71 32.29 30.85
CA ILE A 157 -44.34 33.35 30.06
C ILE A 157 -45.83 33.03 29.85
N ALA A 158 -46.16 31.81 29.42
CA ALA A 158 -47.55 31.41 29.21
C ALA A 158 -48.39 31.54 30.48
N ARG A 159 -47.83 31.18 31.65
CA ARG A 159 -48.47 31.35 32.95
C ARG A 159 -48.71 32.82 33.28
N LEU A 160 -47.69 33.67 33.09
CA LEU A 160 -47.78 35.12 33.35
C LEU A 160 -48.78 35.80 32.41
N GLU A 161 -48.80 35.44 31.13
CA GLU A 161 -49.78 35.95 30.17
C GLU A 161 -51.21 35.56 30.53
N SER A 162 -51.42 34.32 30.97
CA SER A 162 -52.73 33.86 31.44
C SER A 162 -53.19 34.66 32.67
N GLU A 163 -52.30 34.90 33.62
CA GLU A 163 -52.59 35.68 34.82
C GLU A 163 -52.85 37.15 34.48
N ASN A 164 -52.09 37.72 33.55
CA ASN A 164 -52.30 39.09 33.08
C ASN A 164 -53.64 39.23 32.33
N ARG A 165 -54.04 38.24 31.52
CA ARG A 165 -55.38 38.20 30.91
C ARG A 165 -56.48 38.13 31.97
N ARG A 166 -56.30 37.27 32.98
CA ARG A 166 -57.22 37.15 34.12
C ARG A 166 -57.38 38.50 34.82
N LEU A 167 -56.28 39.10 35.27
CA LEU A 167 -56.29 40.41 35.94
C LEU A 167 -56.82 41.53 35.04
N GLY A 168 -56.52 41.49 33.74
CA GLY A 168 -57.08 42.43 32.76
C GLY A 168 -58.61 42.41 32.72
N SER A 169 -59.23 41.25 32.91
CA SER A 169 -60.70 41.13 32.99
C SER A 169 -61.31 41.74 34.27
N LEU A 170 -60.52 41.92 35.35
CA LEU A 170 -60.96 42.56 36.59
C LEU A 170 -61.10 44.09 36.43
N VAL A 171 -60.28 44.70 35.57
CA VAL A 171 -60.25 46.15 35.37
C VAL A 171 -61.65 46.75 35.11
N PRO A 172 -62.45 46.25 34.13
CA PRO A 172 -63.80 46.78 33.92
C PRO A 172 -64.72 46.56 35.13
N ILE A 173 -64.60 45.42 35.84
CA ILE A 173 -65.41 45.14 37.05
C ILE A 173 -65.11 46.16 38.16
N VAL A 174 -63.84 46.46 38.40
CA VAL A 174 -63.42 47.46 39.40
C VAL A 174 -63.88 48.86 38.98
N SER A 175 -63.80 49.21 37.69
CA SER A 175 -64.33 50.48 37.18
C SER A 175 -65.83 50.61 37.47
N MET A 176 -66.63 49.59 37.12
CA MET A 176 -68.07 49.55 37.39
C MET A 176 -68.38 49.62 38.90
N ALA A 177 -67.65 48.87 39.72
CA ALA A 177 -67.79 48.90 41.17
C ALA A 177 -67.49 50.31 41.74
N THR A 178 -66.47 50.98 41.21
CA THR A 178 -66.09 52.35 41.62
C THR A 178 -67.17 53.36 41.25
N GLU A 179 -67.78 53.24 40.08
CA GLU A 179 -68.93 54.05 39.67
C GLU A 179 -70.15 53.85 40.60
N LEU A 180 -70.45 52.59 40.95
CA LEU A 180 -71.54 52.27 41.89
C LEU A 180 -71.31 52.88 43.28
N MET A 181 -70.07 52.93 43.74
CA MET A 181 -69.69 53.50 45.03
C MET A 181 -69.66 55.04 45.04
N SER A 182 -69.35 55.69 43.91
CA SER A 182 -69.10 57.14 43.85
C SER A 182 -70.34 58.01 43.59
N TRP A 183 -71.37 57.50 42.89
CA TRP A 183 -72.51 58.33 42.46
C TRP A 183 -73.89 57.91 43.00
N ARG A 184 -74.04 56.75 43.65
CA ARG A 184 -75.37 56.17 43.97
C ARG A 184 -75.70 55.97 45.45
N ASP A 185 -74.85 56.38 46.39
CA ASP A 185 -75.09 56.07 47.81
C ASP A 185 -75.13 57.30 48.71
N PRO A 186 -76.31 57.93 48.93
CA PRO A 186 -76.47 59.04 49.88
C PRO A 186 -76.42 58.57 51.36
N GLY A 187 -75.81 57.41 51.67
CA GLY A 187 -75.62 56.89 53.03
C GLY A 187 -76.44 55.64 53.38
N GLY A 188 -76.98 54.91 52.39
CA GLY A 188 -77.81 53.71 52.58
C GLY A 188 -77.09 52.37 52.41
N GLY A 189 -75.84 52.34 51.95
CA GLY A 189 -74.98 51.14 51.85
C GLY A 189 -75.29 50.22 50.66
N LYS A 190 -76.30 50.54 49.84
CA LYS A 190 -76.74 49.67 48.74
C LYS A 190 -75.73 49.62 47.59
N GLY A 191 -75.08 50.74 47.26
CA GLY A 191 -74.07 50.79 46.19
C GLY A 191 -72.81 49.99 46.57
N GLN A 192 -72.44 50.04 47.85
CA GLN A 192 -71.35 49.24 48.40
C GLN A 192 -71.65 47.74 48.34
N ALA A 193 -72.88 47.32 48.70
CA ALA A 193 -73.28 45.92 48.64
C ALA A 193 -73.26 45.36 47.19
N GLU A 194 -73.76 46.13 46.21
CA GLU A 194 -73.76 45.73 44.80
C GLU A 194 -72.33 45.67 44.22
N ALA A 195 -71.48 46.65 44.54
CA ALA A 195 -70.06 46.64 44.17
C ALA A 195 -69.32 45.42 44.73
N LEU A 196 -69.55 45.08 46.00
CA LEU A 196 -68.97 43.90 46.63
C LEU A 196 -69.44 42.60 45.97
N GLN A 197 -70.73 42.50 45.63
CA GLN A 197 -71.25 41.32 44.94
C GLN A 197 -70.64 41.12 43.55
N LEU A 198 -70.39 42.20 42.80
CA LEU A 198 -69.75 42.13 41.48
C LEU A 198 -68.30 41.63 41.59
N ILE A 199 -67.52 42.19 42.51
CA ILE A 199 -66.12 41.78 42.74
C ILE A 199 -66.07 40.34 43.23
N TYR A 200 -66.95 39.97 44.17
CA TYR A 200 -67.01 38.62 44.71
C TYR A 200 -67.38 37.58 43.63
N ARG A 201 -68.36 37.90 42.77
CA ARG A 201 -68.74 37.05 41.65
C ARG A 201 -67.57 36.84 40.68
N TRP A 202 -66.89 37.92 40.30
CA TRP A 202 -65.71 37.82 39.44
C TRP A 202 -64.63 36.93 40.06
N ALA A 203 -64.36 37.08 41.36
CA ALA A 203 -63.35 36.29 42.06
C ALA A 203 -63.68 34.79 42.10
N LEU A 204 -64.97 34.44 42.13
CA LEU A 204 -65.43 33.05 42.05
C LEU A 204 -65.34 32.48 40.63
N GLU A 205 -65.64 33.28 39.61
CA GLU A 205 -65.60 32.89 38.20
C GLU A 205 -64.16 32.85 37.64
N ASN A 206 -63.25 33.63 38.24
CA ASN A 206 -61.85 33.78 37.80
C ASN A 206 -60.89 33.50 38.96
N PRO A 207 -60.93 32.30 39.56
CA PRO A 207 -60.08 31.96 40.69
C PRO A 207 -58.61 32.10 40.32
N SER A 208 -57.78 32.54 41.26
CA SER A 208 -56.33 32.51 41.05
C SER A 208 -55.88 31.05 40.86
N PRO A 209 -54.81 30.80 40.09
CA PRO A 209 -54.26 29.44 39.95
C PRO A 209 -53.97 28.78 41.31
N GLU A 210 -53.51 29.55 42.30
CA GLU A 210 -53.26 29.09 43.66
C GLU A 210 -54.54 28.68 44.39
N TYR A 211 -55.60 29.48 44.28
CA TYR A 211 -56.91 29.16 44.87
C TYR A 211 -57.56 27.94 44.17
N ALA A 212 -57.43 27.85 42.85
CA ALA A 212 -57.89 26.71 42.07
C ALA A 212 -57.14 25.42 42.45
N MET A 213 -55.82 25.49 42.64
CA MET A 213 -55.01 24.37 43.12
C MET A 213 -55.33 23.98 44.56
N ALA A 214 -55.64 24.94 45.43
CA ALA A 214 -56.01 24.67 46.83
C ALA A 214 -57.43 24.08 46.98
N LYS A 215 -58.35 24.42 46.06
CA LYS A 215 -59.75 23.97 46.07
C LYS A 215 -59.96 22.66 45.29
N GLY A 216 -59.09 22.37 44.32
CA GLY A 216 -59.12 21.11 43.56
C GLY A 216 -58.52 19.95 44.37
N ASN A 217 -59.32 18.92 44.64
CA ASN A 217 -58.85 17.62 45.11
C ASN A 217 -57.68 17.13 44.25
N LYS A 218 -56.67 16.55 44.91
CA LYS A 218 -55.35 16.15 44.40
C LYS A 218 -55.31 15.12 43.25
N GLU A 219 -56.42 14.76 42.59
CA GLU A 219 -56.45 13.51 41.81
C GLU A 219 -56.73 13.60 40.29
N GLU A 220 -57.27 14.67 39.69
CA GLU A 220 -57.77 14.53 38.30
C GLU A 220 -57.31 15.54 37.24
N ALA A 221 -56.60 16.63 37.58
CA ALA A 221 -56.46 17.73 36.61
C ALA A 221 -55.19 17.75 35.74
N CYS A 222 -54.26 16.79 35.85
CA CYS A 222 -52.99 16.93 35.13
C CYS A 222 -53.05 16.55 33.64
N CYS A 223 -54.05 15.76 33.21
CA CYS A 223 -54.09 15.17 31.87
C CYS A 223 -55.22 15.67 30.95
N SER A 224 -55.96 16.71 31.33
CA SER A 224 -57.15 17.16 30.57
C SER A 224 -56.81 18.06 29.38
N ASN A 225 -55.56 18.49 29.23
CA ASN A 225 -55.12 19.27 28.07
C ASN A 225 -53.80 18.71 27.50
N PRO A 226 -53.85 17.86 26.46
CA PRO A 226 -52.68 17.18 25.91
C PRO A 226 -51.97 18.13 24.95
N ASN A 227 -51.15 19.05 25.47
CA ASN A 227 -50.02 19.54 24.68
C ASN A 227 -49.03 18.37 24.57
N VAL A 228 -49.28 17.50 23.60
CA VAL A 228 -48.48 16.33 23.29
C VAL A 228 -47.38 16.78 22.33
N GLN A 229 -46.13 16.77 22.80
CA GLN A 229 -45.00 16.79 21.89
C GLN A 229 -44.65 15.35 21.53
N THR A 230 -44.71 15.05 20.23
CA THR A 230 -44.16 13.82 19.68
C THR A 230 -42.69 14.09 19.42
N VAL A 231 -41.81 13.49 20.21
CA VAL A 231 -40.36 13.57 19.97
C VAL A 231 -40.00 12.45 19.00
N ASN A 232 -39.84 12.78 17.72
CA ASN A 232 -39.31 11.85 16.73
C ASN A 232 -37.79 11.78 16.88
N ASN A 233 -37.27 10.60 17.18
CA ASN A 233 -35.85 10.29 17.08
C ASN A 233 -35.72 8.93 16.37
N ASP A 234 -34.80 8.82 15.41
CA ASP A 234 -34.73 7.74 14.40
C ASP A 234 -34.51 6.31 14.97
N LEU A 235 -34.43 6.16 16.30
CA LEU A 235 -34.14 4.92 17.01
C LEU A 235 -35.17 4.54 18.10
N VAL A 236 -36.26 5.31 18.29
CA VAL A 236 -37.24 5.07 19.38
C VAL A 236 -38.67 5.15 18.86
N THR A 237 -39.48 4.12 19.15
CA THR A 237 -40.94 4.12 18.96
C THR A 237 -41.58 5.33 19.66
N ASN A 238 -42.38 6.11 18.91
CA ASN A 238 -43.10 7.30 19.35
C ASN A 238 -43.60 7.17 20.81
N THR A 239 -42.98 7.92 21.71
CA THR A 239 -43.35 7.92 23.12
C THR A 239 -44.03 9.25 23.44
N THR A 240 -45.34 9.20 23.66
CA THR A 240 -46.15 10.39 24.00
C THR A 240 -46.11 10.61 25.51
N VAL A 241 -45.71 11.81 25.95
CA VAL A 241 -45.63 12.17 27.37
C VAL A 241 -46.47 13.40 27.65
N CYS A 242 -47.25 13.38 28.73
CA CYS A 242 -47.95 14.58 29.19
C CYS A 242 -46.97 15.62 29.72
N ILE A 243 -46.90 16.81 29.11
CA ILE A 243 -45.99 17.89 29.51
C ILE A 243 -46.19 18.33 30.97
N ASN A 244 -47.41 18.22 31.51
CA ASN A 244 -47.72 18.69 32.86
C ASN A 244 -47.35 17.69 33.97
N CYS A 245 -47.30 16.37 33.70
CA CYS A 245 -46.98 15.36 34.73
C CYS A 245 -45.87 14.36 34.38
N GLY A 246 -45.34 14.37 33.16
CA GLY A 246 -44.31 13.41 32.75
C GLY A 246 -44.81 11.96 32.60
N ARG A 247 -46.12 11.68 32.71
CA ARG A 247 -46.66 10.32 32.52
C ARG A 247 -46.67 9.93 31.05
N LEU A 248 -46.19 8.72 30.77
CA LEU A 248 -46.23 8.09 29.45
C LEU A 248 -47.67 7.69 29.10
N TYR A 249 -48.14 8.11 27.93
CA TYR A 249 -49.39 7.63 27.36
C TYR A 249 -49.13 6.26 26.72
N ARG A 250 -49.58 5.17 27.37
CA ARG A 250 -49.58 3.83 26.74
C ARG A 250 -50.86 3.71 25.92
N GLU A 251 -50.76 3.88 24.61
CA GLU A 251 -51.85 3.48 23.71
C GLU A 251 -51.94 1.95 23.68
N GLY A 252 -53.07 1.39 24.13
CA GLY A 252 -53.49 0.05 23.73
C GLY A 252 -53.48 -1.07 24.77
N SER A 253 -54.19 -0.91 25.91
CA SER A 253 -54.49 -2.05 26.79
C SER A 253 -55.97 -2.18 27.15
N ASP A 254 -56.88 -1.87 26.22
CA ASP A 254 -58.30 -2.20 26.38
C ASP A 254 -58.96 -2.41 25.00
N LYS A 255 -58.84 -3.63 24.46
CA LYS A 255 -59.88 -4.28 23.64
C LYS A 255 -59.79 -5.79 23.85
N SER A 256 -60.64 -6.27 24.77
CA SER A 256 -61.26 -7.61 24.64
C SER A 256 -62.32 -7.57 23.54
#